data_AF-A0A8H6TI56-F1
#
_entry.id   AF-A0A8H6TI56-F1
#
_cell.length_a   1.000
_cell.length_b   1.000
_cell.length_c   1.000
_cell.angle_alpha   90.00
_cell.angle_beta   90.00
_cell.angle_gamma   90.00
#
_symmetry.space_group_name_H-M   'P 1'
#
loop_
_entity.id
_entity.type
_entity.pdbx_description
1 polymer ?
#
loop_
_entity_poly.entity_id
_entity_poly.type
_entity_poly.pdbx_seq_one_letter_code
_entity_poly.pdbx_strand_id
1 'polypeptide(L)'
;MEEHPSAQTERLNLFGPTVSAEQRDALIATQPLALHLSQGLAYTVGSAIGERPPSTDACRAAFVLPNSVGLTAGARAWSKHGHRSGGAPPDSEASSPSESKPKSKSKKPTNTGYWGVASGPVAVINENALVLFWKVMNAATWRNLHWLPHQILVYEVRVAEGYGMRWSQDRSVVRDSEAEMPAWLFRGFVEPMMEGGHEAGWRH
;
A
#
# COMPACT_ATOMS: atom_id res chain seq x y z
N MET A 1 6.19 -4.00 10.48
CA MET A 1 6.84 -3.04 9.56
C MET A 1 8.12 -2.61 10.24
N GLU A 2 9.27 -3.05 9.74
CA GLU A 2 10.57 -2.83 10.38
C GLU A 2 11.35 -1.75 9.63
N GLU A 3 11.97 -0.85 10.39
CA GLU A 3 12.80 0.23 9.86
C GLU A 3 14.28 -0.07 10.07
N HIS A 4 15.12 0.69 9.38
CA HIS A 4 16.55 0.68 9.60
C HIS A 4 16.85 1.01 11.09
N PRO A 5 17.82 0.32 11.74
CA PRO A 5 18.09 0.51 13.17
C PRO A 5 18.40 1.97 13.57
N SER A 6 18.98 2.76 12.65
CA SER A 6 19.26 4.19 12.91
C SER A 6 18.06 5.12 12.67
N ALA A 7 16.93 4.64 12.12
CA ALA A 7 15.84 5.51 11.68
C ALA A 7 15.30 6.42 12.78
N GLN A 8 15.24 5.95 14.02
CA GLN A 8 14.83 6.79 15.15
C GLN A 8 15.85 7.90 15.45
N THR A 9 17.13 7.56 15.47
CA THR A 9 18.22 8.52 15.67
C THR A 9 18.22 9.58 14.58
N GLU A 10 18.07 9.20 13.31
CA GLU A 10 18.06 10.14 12.19
C GLU A 10 16.85 11.10 12.26
N ARG A 11 15.69 10.61 12.71
CA ARG A 11 14.54 11.50 12.96
C ARG A 11 14.80 12.46 14.11
N LEU A 12 15.46 12.03 15.17
CA LEU A 12 15.84 12.92 16.28
C LEU A 12 16.87 13.97 15.82
N ASN A 13 17.77 13.62 14.91
CA ASN A 13 18.72 14.59 14.33
C ASN A 13 18.02 15.67 13.48
N LEU A 14 16.84 15.39 12.93
CA LEU A 14 16.09 16.30 12.05
C LEU A 14 14.94 17.04 12.75
N PHE A 15 14.27 16.36 13.68
CA PHE A 15 13.06 16.83 14.37
C PHE A 15 13.23 16.92 15.88
N GLY A 16 14.44 16.71 16.38
CA GLY A 16 14.76 16.83 17.79
C GLY A 16 14.47 18.23 18.34
N PRO A 17 14.26 18.35 19.66
CA PRO A 17 13.86 19.61 20.29
C PRO A 17 14.91 20.72 20.16
N THR A 18 16.16 20.38 19.85
CA THR A 18 17.28 21.31 19.71
C THR A 18 17.49 21.80 18.27
N VAL A 19 16.75 21.27 17.30
CA VAL A 19 16.93 21.57 15.87
C VAL A 19 16.00 22.70 15.47
N SER A 20 16.56 23.86 15.09
CA SER A 20 15.78 25.00 14.60
C SER A 20 15.13 24.71 13.23
N ALA A 21 14.15 25.53 12.84
CA ALA A 21 13.52 25.40 11.53
C ALA A 21 14.54 25.64 10.39
N GLU A 22 15.40 26.64 10.53
CA GLU A 22 16.42 26.99 9.55
C GLU A 22 17.47 25.89 9.40
N GLN A 23 17.90 25.29 10.52
CA GLN A 23 18.81 24.14 10.50
C GLN A 23 18.16 22.95 9.80
N ARG A 24 16.88 22.68 10.09
CA ARG A 24 16.12 21.60 9.45
C ARG A 24 16.01 21.81 7.95
N ASP A 25 15.65 23.01 7.51
CA ASP A 25 15.51 23.34 6.09
C ASP A 25 16.84 23.23 5.36
N ALA A 26 17.94 23.67 5.99
CA ALA A 26 19.29 23.49 5.45
C ALA A 26 19.68 22.01 5.32
N LEU A 27 19.34 21.17 6.31
CA LEU A 27 19.55 19.72 6.24
C LEU A 27 18.71 19.10 5.12
N ILE A 28 17.42 19.42 5.01
CA ILE A 28 16.53 18.94 3.95
C ILE A 28 17.06 19.30 2.56
N ALA A 29 17.59 20.52 2.41
CA ALA A 29 18.13 21.00 1.14
C ALA A 29 19.44 20.31 0.72
N THR A 30 20.24 19.82 1.69
CA THR A 30 21.60 19.33 1.44
C THR A 30 21.76 17.82 1.63
N GLN A 31 20.87 17.17 2.38
CA GLN A 31 20.98 15.77 2.75
C GLN A 31 19.78 14.98 2.21
N PRO A 32 20.02 14.03 1.28
CA PRO A 32 18.97 13.19 0.71
C PRO A 32 18.14 12.41 1.75
N LEU A 33 18.76 11.97 2.85
CA LEU A 33 18.05 11.27 3.93
C LEU A 33 17.15 12.22 4.74
N ALA A 34 17.59 13.46 4.97
CA ALA A 34 16.76 14.46 5.63
C ALA A 34 15.52 14.78 4.79
N LEU A 35 15.70 14.94 3.46
CA LEU A 35 14.58 15.07 2.53
C LEU A 35 13.61 13.88 2.64
N HIS A 36 14.13 12.65 2.59
CA HIS A 36 13.31 11.43 2.71
C HIS A 36 12.48 11.39 3.99
N LEU A 37 13.11 11.66 5.14
CA LEU A 37 12.43 11.69 6.44
C LEU A 37 11.43 12.84 6.55
N SER A 38 11.74 14.01 5.96
CA SER A 38 10.84 15.17 5.92
C SER A 38 9.54 14.91 5.16
N GLN A 39 9.55 13.99 4.22
CA GLN A 39 8.37 13.54 3.49
C GLN A 39 7.52 12.54 4.29
N GLY A 40 7.91 12.22 5.52
CA GLY A 40 7.23 11.24 6.37
C GLY A 40 7.36 9.81 5.87
N LEU A 41 8.43 9.52 5.12
CA LEU A 41 8.74 8.19 4.63
C LEU A 41 9.50 7.39 5.69
N ALA A 42 9.25 6.10 5.69
CA ALA A 42 9.96 5.13 6.47
C ALA A 42 11.38 4.97 5.93
N TYR A 43 12.36 4.87 6.81
CA TYR A 43 13.73 4.58 6.42
C TYR A 43 13.97 3.08 6.59
N THR A 44 14.10 2.35 5.49
CA THR A 44 14.34 0.91 5.44
C THR A 44 15.57 0.59 4.60
N VAL A 45 16.06 -0.64 4.69
CA VAL A 45 17.03 -1.14 3.71
C VAL A 45 16.40 -1.08 2.31
N GLY A 46 17.10 -0.46 1.36
CA GLY A 46 16.60 -0.27 -0.01
C GLY A 46 15.68 0.94 -0.21
N SER A 47 15.50 1.81 0.80
CA SER A 47 14.81 3.08 0.61
C SER A 47 15.43 3.89 -0.52
N ALA A 48 14.58 4.50 -1.33
CA ALA A 48 14.98 5.35 -2.44
C ALA A 48 15.32 6.76 -1.94
N ILE A 49 16.40 6.85 -1.18
CA ILE A 49 16.82 8.08 -0.53
C ILE A 49 17.09 9.17 -1.60
N GLY A 50 16.51 10.35 -1.41
CA GLY A 50 16.61 11.49 -2.34
C GLY A 50 15.52 11.55 -3.40
N GLU A 51 14.72 10.50 -3.55
CA GLU A 51 13.56 10.50 -4.45
C GLU A 51 12.35 11.22 -3.85
N ARG A 52 11.35 11.50 -4.69
CA ARG A 52 10.08 12.09 -4.26
C ARG A 52 8.94 11.08 -4.46
N PRO A 53 8.09 10.85 -3.44
CA PRO A 53 6.91 10.02 -3.57
C PRO A 53 5.86 10.72 -4.44
N PRO A 54 4.88 9.98 -4.97
CA PRO A 54 3.71 10.59 -5.61
C PRO A 54 2.93 11.44 -4.61
N SER A 55 2.27 12.49 -5.10
CA SER A 55 1.24 13.18 -4.33
C SER A 55 0.01 12.27 -4.16
N THR A 56 -0.84 12.56 -3.17
CA THR A 56 -2.13 11.86 -3.01
C THR A 56 -2.98 11.93 -4.28
N ASP A 57 -2.96 13.07 -4.98
CA ASP A 57 -3.68 13.24 -6.24
C ASP A 57 -3.10 12.38 -7.36
N ALA A 58 -1.77 12.25 -7.46
CA ALA A 58 -1.14 11.35 -8.41
C ALA A 58 -1.48 9.88 -8.11
N CYS A 59 -1.48 9.48 -6.83
CA CYS A 59 -1.94 8.16 -6.39
C CYS A 59 -3.40 7.91 -6.78
N ARG A 60 -4.28 8.89 -6.52
CA ARG A 60 -5.70 8.82 -6.87
C ARG A 60 -5.88 8.72 -8.38
N ALA A 61 -5.22 9.57 -9.16
CA ALA A 61 -5.28 9.57 -10.61
C ALA A 61 -4.93 8.18 -11.16
N ALA A 62 -3.80 7.62 -10.73
CA ALA A 62 -3.39 6.27 -11.09
C ALA A 62 -4.39 5.18 -10.67
N PHE A 63 -5.00 5.34 -9.49
CA PHE A 63 -5.97 4.39 -8.94
C PHE A 63 -7.29 4.38 -9.73
N VAL A 64 -7.73 5.55 -10.22
CA VAL A 64 -8.99 5.71 -10.96
C VAL A 64 -8.86 5.55 -12.47
N LEU A 65 -7.66 5.25 -13.00
CA LEU A 65 -7.46 5.00 -14.43
C LEU A 65 -8.35 3.84 -14.91
N PRO A 66 -9.28 4.09 -15.87
CA PRO A 66 -10.18 3.06 -16.37
C PRO A 66 -9.46 2.09 -17.31
N ASN A 67 -9.96 0.87 -17.38
CA ASN A 67 -9.57 -0.11 -18.39
C ASN A 67 -10.62 -0.24 -19.51
N SER A 68 -10.39 -1.16 -20.44
CA SER A 68 -11.29 -1.44 -21.57
C SER A 68 -12.68 -1.92 -21.18
N VAL A 69 -12.91 -2.40 -19.95
CA VAL A 69 -14.22 -2.84 -19.44
C VAL A 69 -14.83 -1.84 -18.46
N GLY A 70 -14.27 -0.63 -18.34
CA GLY A 70 -14.78 0.44 -17.50
C GLY A 70 -14.46 0.32 -16.00
N LEU A 71 -13.75 -0.72 -15.57
CA LEU A 71 -13.25 -0.81 -14.19
C LEU A 71 -11.99 0.03 -14.03
N THR A 72 -11.90 0.76 -12.91
CA THR A 72 -10.66 1.45 -12.55
C THR A 72 -9.54 0.46 -12.18
N ALA A 73 -8.29 0.91 -12.21
CA ALA A 73 -7.14 0.10 -11.79
C ALA A 73 -7.33 -0.46 -10.36
N GLY A 74 -7.79 0.40 -9.44
CA GLY A 74 -8.15 0.04 -8.07
C GLY A 74 -9.28 -1.00 -7.99
N ALA A 75 -10.40 -0.73 -8.67
CA ALA A 75 -11.54 -1.64 -8.71
C ALA A 75 -11.17 -3.02 -9.28
N ARG A 76 -10.43 -3.05 -10.37
CA ARG A 76 -9.95 -4.30 -10.99
C ARG A 76 -9.05 -5.09 -10.04
N ALA A 77 -8.11 -4.41 -9.37
CA ALA A 77 -7.26 -5.08 -8.39
C ALA A 77 -8.09 -5.66 -7.25
N TRP A 78 -9.07 -4.91 -6.75
CA TRP A 78 -9.96 -5.35 -5.67
C TRP A 78 -10.81 -6.55 -6.07
N SER A 79 -11.39 -6.55 -7.27
CA SER A 79 -12.15 -7.71 -7.80
C SER A 79 -11.29 -8.97 -7.93
N LYS A 80 -9.99 -8.82 -8.24
CA LYS A 80 -9.05 -9.94 -8.24
C LYS A 80 -8.66 -10.37 -6.83
N HIS A 81 -8.61 -9.43 -5.90
CA HIS A 81 -8.17 -9.63 -4.52
C HIS A 81 -9.13 -10.52 -3.73
N GLY A 82 -10.45 -10.33 -3.89
CA GLY A 82 -11.48 -11.14 -3.21
C GLY A 82 -11.44 -12.64 -3.55
N HIS A 83 -10.81 -13.03 -4.66
CA HIS A 83 -10.58 -14.44 -5.01
C HIS A 83 -9.35 -15.05 -4.33
N ARG A 84 -8.50 -14.22 -3.69
CA ARG A 84 -7.18 -14.59 -3.15
C ARG A 84 -7.13 -14.56 -1.63
N SER A 85 -7.90 -13.69 -0.98
CA SER A 85 -7.93 -13.50 0.48
C SER A 85 -8.92 -14.43 1.21
N GLY A 86 -9.32 -15.56 0.61
CA GLY A 86 -10.26 -16.53 1.18
C GLY A 86 -9.66 -17.52 2.19
N GLY A 87 -8.41 -17.35 2.61
CA GLY A 87 -7.79 -18.15 3.67
C GLY A 87 -8.20 -17.64 5.05
N ALA A 88 -8.94 -18.45 5.80
CA ALA A 88 -9.26 -18.15 7.19
C ALA A 88 -7.98 -18.06 8.05
N PRO A 89 -7.93 -17.22 9.09
CA PRO A 89 -6.86 -17.27 10.09
C PRO A 89 -6.91 -18.62 10.83
N PRO A 90 -5.74 -19.23 11.16
CA PRO A 90 -5.68 -20.52 11.83
C PRO A 90 -5.81 -20.32 13.34
N ASP A 91 -6.99 -19.91 13.82
CA ASP A 91 -7.33 -19.95 15.25
C ASP A 91 -8.85 -20.06 15.41
N SER A 92 -9.37 -21.26 15.14
CA SER A 92 -10.62 -21.72 15.75
C SER A 92 -10.45 -23.19 16.06
N GLU A 93 -10.09 -23.46 17.32
CA GLU A 93 -9.92 -24.78 17.85
C GLU A 93 -11.11 -25.72 17.57
N ALA A 94 -10.74 -26.98 17.49
CA ALA A 94 -11.56 -28.15 17.28
C ALA A 94 -12.95 -28.13 17.93
N SER A 95 -13.95 -28.54 17.15
CA SER A 95 -15.06 -29.37 17.65
C SER A 95 -15.58 -30.25 16.52
N SER A 96 -15.41 -31.55 16.71
CA SER A 96 -15.77 -32.68 15.85
C SER A 96 -17.29 -32.82 15.58
N PRO A 97 -17.72 -33.73 14.67
CA PRO A 97 -18.93 -33.58 13.86
C PRO A 97 -20.17 -34.22 14.49
N SER A 98 -21.34 -33.63 14.23
CA SER A 98 -22.61 -34.37 14.26
C SER A 98 -23.61 -33.85 13.22
N GLU A 99 -24.43 -34.78 12.77
CA GLU A 99 -25.23 -34.77 11.55
C GLU A 99 -26.47 -33.87 11.57
N SER A 100 -27.00 -33.66 10.36
CA SER A 100 -28.41 -33.45 9.98
C SER A 100 -28.94 -32.01 9.80
N LYS A 101 -29.46 -31.80 8.58
CA LYS A 101 -30.10 -30.61 7.96
C LYS A 101 -31.32 -30.09 8.74
N PRO A 102 -31.70 -28.79 8.65
CA PRO A 102 -32.51 -28.32 7.51
C PRO A 102 -32.12 -26.96 6.91
N LYS A 103 -32.59 -26.74 5.67
CA LYS A 103 -32.41 -25.55 4.84
C LYS A 103 -33.12 -24.34 5.47
N SER A 104 -32.35 -23.38 5.98
CA SER A 104 -32.77 -21.97 6.04
C SER A 104 -31.70 -21.14 5.30
N LYS A 105 -32.13 -20.31 4.34
CA LYS A 105 -31.25 -19.33 3.67
C LYS A 105 -31.00 -18.18 4.65
N SER A 106 -30.30 -18.43 5.76
CA SER A 106 -29.63 -17.34 6.47
C SER A 106 -28.33 -17.08 5.69
N LYS A 107 -28.17 -15.86 5.17
CA LYS A 107 -26.87 -15.40 4.67
C LYS A 107 -25.92 -15.42 5.87
N LYS A 108 -25.17 -16.51 6.04
CA LYS A 108 -24.00 -16.51 6.91
C LYS A 108 -23.18 -15.27 6.54
N PRO A 109 -22.69 -14.47 7.51
CA PRO A 109 -21.79 -13.39 7.19
C PRO A 109 -20.56 -14.04 6.57
N THR A 110 -20.43 -13.91 5.24
CA THR A 110 -19.19 -14.24 4.56
C THR A 110 -18.14 -13.40 5.25
N ASN A 111 -17.13 -14.01 5.86
CA ASN A 111 -16.03 -13.29 6.48
C ASN A 111 -15.37 -12.48 5.36
N THR A 112 -15.71 -11.20 5.25
CA THR A 112 -15.44 -10.40 4.04
C THR A 112 -14.04 -9.81 4.02
N GLY A 113 -13.21 -10.14 5.01
CA GLY A 113 -11.86 -9.62 5.16
C GLY A 113 -11.81 -8.10 5.29
N TYR A 114 -10.61 -7.54 5.46
CA TYR A 114 -10.43 -6.08 5.59
C TYR A 114 -10.92 -5.29 4.36
N TRP A 115 -10.78 -5.89 3.17
CA TRP A 115 -11.08 -5.27 1.88
C TRP A 115 -12.56 -5.38 1.46
N GLY A 116 -13.35 -6.24 2.08
CA GLY A 116 -14.71 -6.50 1.62
C GLY A 116 -14.78 -7.26 0.29
N VAL A 117 -15.98 -7.39 -0.26
CA VAL A 117 -16.24 -8.08 -1.53
C VAL A 117 -16.62 -7.09 -2.63
N ALA A 118 -15.87 -7.11 -3.73
CA ALA A 118 -16.22 -6.36 -4.94
C ALA A 118 -17.44 -7.01 -5.61
N SER A 119 -18.62 -6.41 -5.49
CA SER A 119 -19.86 -6.92 -6.08
C SER A 119 -20.77 -5.79 -6.55
N GLY A 120 -21.62 -6.10 -7.54
CA GLY A 120 -22.57 -5.16 -8.14
C GLY A 120 -22.12 -4.64 -9.51
N PRO A 121 -22.83 -3.62 -10.05
CA PRO A 121 -22.48 -2.97 -11.31
C PRO A 121 -21.10 -2.34 -11.30
N VAL A 122 -20.46 -2.20 -12.47
CA VAL A 122 -19.11 -1.62 -12.62
C VAL A 122 -18.97 -0.26 -11.93
N ALA A 123 -19.97 0.63 -12.09
CA ALA A 123 -19.98 1.94 -11.44
C ALA A 123 -19.90 1.82 -9.90
N VAL A 124 -20.71 0.94 -9.32
CA VAL A 124 -20.75 0.69 -7.87
C VAL A 124 -19.42 0.10 -7.37
N ILE A 125 -18.81 -0.81 -8.13
CA ILE A 125 -17.49 -1.36 -7.78
C ILE A 125 -16.43 -0.26 -7.80
N ASN A 126 -16.45 0.62 -8.80
CA ASN A 126 -15.52 1.75 -8.90
C ASN A 126 -15.67 2.74 -7.73
N GLU A 127 -16.90 3.10 -7.37
CA GLU A 127 -17.19 3.98 -6.24
C GLU A 127 -16.70 3.38 -4.92
N ASN A 128 -17.03 2.12 -4.67
CA ASN A 128 -16.60 1.41 -3.45
C ASN A 128 -15.08 1.23 -3.38
N ALA A 129 -14.42 0.98 -4.53
CA ALA A 129 -12.96 0.95 -4.58
C ALA A 129 -12.35 2.30 -4.17
N LEU A 130 -12.95 3.42 -4.56
CA LEU A 130 -12.49 4.74 -4.15
C LEU A 130 -12.71 5.00 -2.65
N VAL A 131 -13.77 4.44 -2.05
CA VAL A 131 -13.94 4.44 -0.59
C VAL A 131 -12.79 3.69 0.09
N LEU A 132 -12.38 2.53 -0.43
CA LEU A 132 -11.22 1.79 0.08
C LEU A 132 -9.90 2.57 -0.08
N PHE A 133 -9.73 3.29 -1.18
CA PHE A 133 -8.58 4.17 -1.38
C PHE A 133 -8.48 5.18 -0.22
N TRP A 134 -9.56 5.91 0.07
CA TRP A 134 -9.56 6.90 1.15
C TRP A 134 -9.47 6.27 2.54
N LYS A 135 -10.06 5.08 2.75
CA LYS A 135 -9.91 4.31 3.99
C LYS A 135 -8.43 4.10 4.33
N VAL A 136 -7.62 3.68 3.34
CA VAL A 136 -6.18 3.44 3.54
C VAL A 136 -5.39 4.75 3.60
N MET A 137 -5.62 5.68 2.65
CA MET A 137 -4.84 6.92 2.58
C MET A 137 -5.02 7.80 3.81
N ASN A 138 -6.23 7.86 4.38
CA ASN A 138 -6.52 8.68 5.57
C ASN A 138 -6.04 8.01 6.88
N ALA A 139 -5.96 6.69 6.92
CA ALA A 139 -5.49 5.93 8.08
C ALA A 139 -4.01 5.51 7.97
N ALA A 140 -3.28 6.07 7.00
CA ALA A 140 -1.89 5.71 6.73
C ALA A 140 -0.99 6.03 7.94
N THR A 141 -0.39 5.00 8.52
CA THR A 141 0.58 5.12 9.62
C THR A 141 2.00 4.87 9.16
N TRP A 142 2.16 4.27 7.97
CA TRP A 142 3.45 3.94 7.42
C TRP A 142 3.45 4.18 5.91
N ARG A 143 4.50 4.84 5.43
CA ARG A 143 4.71 5.13 4.01
C ARG A 143 6.15 4.81 3.68
N ASN A 144 6.43 4.14 2.57
CA ASN A 144 7.80 3.88 2.17
C ASN A 144 7.97 4.09 0.67
N LEU A 145 9.18 4.49 0.31
CA LEU A 145 9.60 4.66 -1.06
C LEU A 145 10.90 3.85 -1.21
N HIS A 146 10.88 2.83 -2.05
CA HIS A 146 12.00 1.90 -2.18
C HIS A 146 12.20 1.44 -3.62
N TRP A 147 13.41 1.00 -3.92
CA TRP A 147 13.74 0.43 -5.22
C TRP A 147 13.51 -1.07 -5.23
N LEU A 148 12.85 -1.54 -6.28
CA LEU A 148 12.96 -2.93 -6.72
C LEU A 148 14.07 -3.04 -7.77
N PRO A 149 14.56 -4.26 -8.06
CA PRO A 149 15.45 -4.49 -9.19
C PRO A 149 14.93 -3.86 -10.49
N HIS A 150 15.86 -3.54 -11.39
CA HIS A 150 15.57 -2.94 -12.71
C HIS A 150 14.97 -1.54 -12.65
N GLN A 151 15.36 -0.73 -11.65
CA GLN A 151 14.97 0.68 -11.57
C GLN A 151 13.46 0.90 -11.48
N ILE A 152 12.76 0.00 -10.78
CA ILE A 152 11.34 0.15 -10.49
C ILE A 152 11.23 0.81 -9.13
N LEU A 153 10.83 2.08 -9.12
CA LEU A 153 10.55 2.80 -7.89
C LEU A 153 9.16 2.41 -7.38
N VAL A 154 9.05 2.06 -6.11
CA VAL A 154 7.79 1.64 -5.48
C VAL A 154 7.46 2.55 -4.32
N TYR A 155 6.24 3.08 -4.35
CA TYR A 155 5.63 3.78 -3.24
C TYR A 155 4.60 2.88 -2.58
N GLU A 156 4.72 2.70 -1.27
CA GLU A 156 3.87 1.84 -0.47
C GLU A 156 3.28 2.62 0.70
N VAL A 157 1.98 2.46 0.91
CA VAL A 157 1.24 3.06 2.02
C VAL A 157 0.55 1.96 2.79
N ARG A 158 0.71 1.95 4.11
CA ARG A 158 0.07 0.98 5.01
C ARG A 158 -0.63 1.65 6.18
N VAL A 159 -1.70 1.01 6.62
CA VAL A 159 -2.37 1.28 7.90
C VAL A 159 -1.71 0.48 9.04
N ALA A 160 -2.10 0.76 10.29
CA ALA A 160 -1.51 0.13 11.47
C ALA A 160 -1.61 -1.40 11.46
N GLU A 161 -2.71 -1.94 10.94
CA GLU A 161 -2.96 -3.38 10.83
C GLU A 161 -2.12 -4.05 9.73
N GLY A 162 -1.33 -3.28 8.97
CA GLY A 162 -0.43 -3.78 7.93
C GLY A 162 -1.05 -3.87 6.54
N TYR A 163 -2.37 -3.71 6.39
CA TYR A 163 -3.00 -3.59 5.07
C TYR A 163 -2.52 -2.33 4.34
N GLY A 164 -2.51 -2.35 3.02
CA GLY A 164 -1.98 -1.20 2.28
C GLY A 164 -2.24 -1.21 0.78
N MET A 165 -1.59 -0.25 0.13
CA MET A 165 -1.64 -0.03 -1.31
C MET A 165 -0.24 0.29 -1.84
N ARG A 166 0.03 -0.11 -3.08
CA ARG A 166 1.30 0.13 -3.77
C ARG A 166 1.12 0.77 -5.13
N TRP A 167 2.02 1.68 -5.44
CA TRP A 167 2.21 2.28 -6.76
C TRP A 167 3.66 2.06 -7.21
N SER A 168 3.88 2.09 -8.51
CA SER A 168 5.23 2.08 -9.07
C SER A 168 5.42 2.98 -10.25
N GLN A 169 6.68 3.28 -10.49
CA GLN A 169 7.19 3.97 -11.65
C GLN A 169 8.37 3.16 -12.20
N ASP A 170 8.23 2.66 -13.42
CA ASP A 170 9.33 1.99 -14.13
C ASP A 170 10.24 3.05 -14.74
N ARG A 171 11.49 3.10 -14.29
CA ARG A 171 12.49 4.06 -14.76
C ARG A 171 13.61 3.41 -15.56
N SER A 172 13.48 2.13 -15.91
CA SER A 172 14.49 1.41 -16.70
C SER A 172 14.73 2.00 -18.10
N VAL A 173 13.74 2.72 -18.63
CA VAL A 173 13.75 3.32 -19.97
C VAL A 173 13.98 4.82 -19.99
N VAL A 174 14.12 5.47 -18.83
CA VAL A 174 14.37 6.92 -18.75
C VAL A 174 15.85 7.16 -19.05
N ARG A 175 16.18 7.42 -20.32
CA ARG A 175 17.53 7.78 -20.78
C ARG A 175 17.64 9.30 -20.89
N ASP A 176 18.46 9.89 -20.01
CA ASP A 176 19.27 11.12 -20.14
C ASP A 176 18.71 12.35 -20.90
N SER A 177 17.40 12.51 -21.04
CA SER A 177 16.79 13.74 -21.55
C SER A 177 15.78 14.26 -20.54
N GLU A 178 15.47 15.55 -20.61
CA GLU A 178 14.42 16.27 -19.84
C GLU A 178 13.00 15.69 -19.99
N ALA A 179 12.87 14.42 -20.41
CA ALA A 179 11.65 13.65 -20.48
C ALA A 179 10.95 13.65 -19.13
N GLU A 180 9.67 14.03 -19.16
CA GLU A 180 8.78 13.99 -18.01
C GLU A 180 8.87 12.64 -17.31
N MET A 181 9.01 12.69 -15.99
CA MET A 181 9.04 11.52 -15.12
C MET A 181 7.82 10.64 -15.39
N PRO A 182 7.98 9.30 -15.56
CA PRO A 182 6.86 8.44 -15.94
C PRO A 182 5.70 8.54 -14.94
N ALA A 183 4.45 8.44 -15.42
CA ALA A 183 3.31 8.47 -14.52
C ALA A 183 3.36 7.30 -13.51
N TRP A 184 2.93 7.56 -12.29
CA TRP A 184 2.75 6.52 -11.29
C TRP A 184 1.62 5.58 -11.70
N LEU A 185 1.83 4.28 -11.52
CA LEU A 185 0.85 3.23 -11.81
C LEU A 185 0.45 2.53 -10.54
N PHE A 186 -0.85 2.36 -10.32
CA PHE A 186 -1.35 1.54 -9.22
C PHE A 186 -1.01 0.07 -9.46
N ARG A 187 -0.24 -0.55 -8.55
CA ARG A 187 0.17 -1.96 -8.65
C ARG A 187 -0.84 -2.88 -7.99
N GLY A 188 -1.39 -2.50 -6.85
CA GLY A 188 -2.34 -3.33 -6.13
C GLY A 188 -2.41 -3.07 -4.63
N PHE A 189 -3.26 -3.88 -3.98
CA PHE A 189 -3.42 -3.94 -2.54
C PHE A 189 -2.31 -4.79 -1.90
N VAL A 190 -2.12 -4.58 -0.61
CA VAL A 190 -1.06 -5.21 0.17
C VAL A 190 -1.65 -5.80 1.43
N GLU A 191 -1.34 -7.05 1.69
CA GLU A 191 -1.73 -7.74 2.92
C GLU A 191 -0.70 -7.50 4.03
N PRO A 192 -1.07 -7.70 5.32
CA PRO A 192 -0.13 -7.66 6.43
C PRO A 192 1.01 -8.65 6.21
N MET A 193 2.17 -8.36 6.78
CA MET A 193 3.27 -9.33 6.79
C MET A 193 2.94 -10.41 7.83
N MET A 194 2.58 -11.62 7.39
CA MET A 194 2.43 -12.78 8.28
C MET A 194 3.46 -13.86 7.91
N GLU A 195 3.99 -14.53 8.93
CA GLU A 195 4.73 -15.78 8.74
C GLU A 195 3.78 -16.80 8.10
N GLY A 196 4.19 -17.45 7.01
CA GLY A 196 3.32 -18.35 6.25
C GLY A 196 2.35 -17.68 5.25
N GLY A 197 2.47 -16.36 5.02
CA GLY A 197 1.52 -15.63 4.15
C GLY A 197 1.53 -16.12 2.71
N HIS A 198 2.69 -16.52 2.19
CA HIS A 198 2.81 -17.09 0.84
C HIS A 198 2.03 -18.40 0.71
N GLU A 199 2.10 -19.25 1.74
CA GLU A 199 1.38 -20.51 1.89
C GLU A 199 -0.13 -20.29 2.05
N ALA A 200 -0.54 -19.16 2.66
CA ALA A 200 -1.93 -18.70 2.73
C ALA A 200 -2.44 -18.06 1.42
N GLY A 201 -1.65 -18.09 0.34
CA GLY A 201 -2.00 -17.56 -0.97
C GLY A 201 -1.73 -16.06 -1.15
N TRP A 202 -1.09 -15.41 -0.17
CA TRP A 202 -0.74 -14.00 -0.26
C TRP A 202 0.50 -13.86 -1.14
N ARG A 203 0.37 -13.07 -2.21
CA ARG A 203 1.48 -12.76 -3.11
C ARG A 203 1.86 -11.30 -2.87
N HIS A 204 3.03 -11.10 -2.26
CA HIS A 204 3.61 -9.78 -2.01
C HIS A 204 4.15 -9.17 -3.31
#